data_AF-A0A5M9N0R4-F1
#
_entry.id   AF-A0A5M9N0R4-F1
#
_cell.length_a   1.000
_cell.length_b   1.000
_cell.length_c   1.000
_cell.angle_alpha   90.00
_cell.angle_beta   90.00
_cell.angle_gamma   90.00
#
_symmetry.space_group_name_H-M   'P 1'
#
loop_
_entity.id
_entity.type
_entity.pdbx_description
1 polymer ?
#
loop_
_entity_poly.entity_id
_entity_poly.type
_entity_poly.pdbx_seq_one_letter_code
_entity_poly.pdbx_strand_id
1 'polypeptide(L)'
;MGGFIGYPGSAFYHASKFAMDGWTEAVAKELHVEWNIHLCNIEPSGVKTNYANTSLKTRAQGRHPAYADPSHPTNTLLGYMSKEENRSSWTEPDAIAAAMYRLVSRGQWIPIRLPLGADAYGMICMALESIKKDMDEFRDISLGVGEAKHLDSIGFL
;
A
#
# COMPACT_ATOMS: atom_id res chain seq x y z
N MET A 1 1.37 2.93 -0.60
CA MET A 1 2.12 2.10 0.36
C MET A 1 1.19 1.23 1.20
N GLY A 2 0.32 1.81 2.04
CA GLY A 2 -0.46 1.02 3.01
C GLY A 2 -1.44 -0.02 2.45
N GLY A 3 -1.83 0.08 1.17
CA GLY A 3 -2.66 -0.92 0.48
C GLY A 3 -1.87 -1.98 -0.29
N PHE A 4 -0.54 -1.91 -0.26
CA PHE A 4 0.36 -2.85 -0.92
C PHE A 4 1.21 -3.66 0.06
N ILE A 5 1.59 -3.06 1.19
CA ILE A 5 2.39 -3.70 2.24
C ILE A 5 1.75 -3.54 3.61
N GLY A 6 1.92 -4.53 4.47
CA GLY A 6 1.39 -4.55 5.84
C GLY A 6 2.47 -4.36 6.91
N TYR A 7 2.14 -3.65 7.98
CA TYR A 7 3.00 -3.46 9.15
C TYR A 7 2.42 -4.06 10.44
N PRO A 8 3.29 -4.50 11.38
CA PRO A 8 2.86 -5.00 12.69
C PRO A 8 1.98 -4.00 13.44
N GLY A 9 0.90 -4.47 14.07
CA GLY A 9 0.01 -3.63 14.88
C GLY A 9 -0.97 -2.75 14.10
N SER A 10 -0.94 -2.79 12.77
CA SER A 10 -1.78 -1.96 11.89
C SER A 10 -2.69 -2.79 10.97
N ALA A 11 -3.01 -4.04 11.34
CA ALA A 11 -3.74 -4.98 10.48
C ALA A 11 -5.07 -4.41 9.94
N PHE A 12 -5.90 -3.78 10.77
CA PHE A 12 -7.17 -3.19 10.30
C PHE A 12 -6.95 -2.04 9.31
N TYR A 13 -5.94 -1.20 9.56
CA TYR A 13 -5.58 -0.12 8.64
C TYR A 13 -5.18 -0.69 7.28
N HIS A 14 -4.25 -1.64 7.26
CA HIS A 14 -3.79 -2.24 6.01
C HIS A 14 -4.91 -3.01 5.31
N ALA A 15 -5.68 -3.83 6.02
CA ALA A 15 -6.83 -4.54 5.43
C ALA A 15 -7.79 -3.58 4.72
N SER A 16 -8.13 -2.43 5.34
CA SER A 16 -8.99 -1.43 4.69
C SER A 16 -8.34 -0.77 3.46
N LYS A 17 -7.02 -0.56 3.47
CA LYS A 17 -6.30 0.03 2.34
C LYS A 17 -6.12 -0.96 1.18
N PHE A 18 -5.83 -2.22 1.48
CA PHE A 18 -5.81 -3.30 0.48
C PHE A 18 -7.18 -3.48 -0.16
N ALA A 19 -8.27 -3.40 0.63
CA ALA A 19 -9.63 -3.46 0.11
C ALA A 19 -9.91 -2.30 -0.86
N MET A 20 -9.44 -1.09 -0.55
CA MET A 20 -9.55 0.06 -1.46
C MET A 20 -8.75 -0.16 -2.76
N ASP A 21 -7.55 -0.72 -2.67
CA ASP A 21 -6.73 -1.02 -3.85
C ASP A 21 -7.35 -2.09 -4.75
N GLY A 22 -7.90 -3.15 -4.16
CA GLY A 22 -8.64 -4.17 -4.90
C GLY A 22 -9.91 -3.61 -5.54
N TRP A 23 -10.67 -2.79 -4.81
CA TRP A 23 -11.88 -2.14 -5.32
C TRP A 23 -11.57 -1.20 -6.50
N THR A 24 -10.58 -0.32 -6.36
CA THR A 24 -10.21 0.62 -7.43
C THR A 24 -9.76 -0.13 -8.68
N GLU A 25 -8.93 -1.16 -8.53
CA GLU A 25 -8.45 -1.95 -9.67
C GLU A 25 -9.58 -2.69 -10.39
N ALA A 26 -10.53 -3.26 -9.64
CA ALA A 26 -11.68 -3.96 -10.22
C ALA A 26 -12.59 -2.98 -10.98
N VAL A 27 -12.99 -1.88 -10.35
CA VAL A 27 -13.86 -0.87 -10.98
C VAL A 27 -13.20 -0.26 -12.21
N ALA A 28 -11.89 -0.03 -12.19
CA ALA A 28 -11.18 0.50 -13.36
C ALA A 28 -11.31 -0.39 -14.60
N LYS A 29 -11.43 -1.71 -14.43
CA LYS A 29 -11.63 -2.68 -15.52
C LYS A 29 -13.09 -2.75 -16.00
N GLU A 30 -14.04 -2.21 -15.23
CA GLU A 30 -15.46 -2.12 -15.61
C GLU A 30 -15.76 -0.89 -16.49
N LEU A 31 -14.91 0.14 -16.42
CA LEU A 31 -15.16 1.41 -17.11
C LEU A 31 -14.94 1.28 -18.62
N HIS A 32 -15.93 1.73 -19.39
CA HIS A 32 -15.81 1.77 -20.85
C HIS A 32 -14.80 2.84 -21.28
N VAL A 33 -13.91 2.50 -22.21
CA VAL A 33 -12.81 3.37 -22.65
C VAL A 33 -13.27 4.72 -23.20
N GLU A 34 -14.45 4.77 -23.83
CA GLU A 34 -15.03 6.01 -24.39
C GLU A 34 -15.48 7.00 -23.33
N TRP A 35 -15.69 6.57 -22.08
CA TRP A 35 -16.06 7.49 -20.99
C TRP A 35 -14.89 8.36 -20.56
N ASN A 36 -13.66 7.96 -20.89
CA ASN A 36 -12.43 8.69 -20.53
C ASN A 36 -12.35 9.01 -19.02
N ILE A 37 -12.79 8.06 -18.19
CA ILE A 37 -12.70 8.13 -16.73
C ILE A 37 -11.50 7.31 -16.28
N HIS A 38 -10.65 7.90 -15.44
CA HIS A 38 -9.42 7.28 -14.93
C HIS A 38 -9.50 7.16 -13.42
N LEU A 39 -9.10 6.00 -12.89
CA LEU A 39 -8.96 5.77 -11.46
C LEU A 39 -7.48 5.62 -11.11
N CYS A 40 -7.08 6.21 -9.99
CA CYS A 40 -5.69 6.19 -9.52
C CYS A 40 -5.67 6.23 -8.00
N ASN A 41 -5.05 5.22 -7.39
CA ASN A 41 -4.75 5.21 -5.98
C ASN A 41 -3.42 5.91 -5.73
N ILE A 42 -3.51 7.05 -5.07
CA ILE A 42 -2.37 7.80 -4.60
C ILE A 42 -1.86 7.14 -3.32
N GLU A 43 -0.59 6.77 -3.35
CA GLU A 43 0.02 5.86 -2.40
C GLU A 43 1.17 6.51 -1.61
N PRO A 44 0.89 7.53 -0.79
CA PRO A 44 1.93 8.22 -0.05
C PRO A 44 2.46 7.36 1.11
N SER A 45 3.63 7.74 1.60
CA SER A 45 4.13 7.34 2.92
C SER A 45 3.68 8.33 4.00
N GLY A 46 4.48 8.53 5.06
CA GLY A 46 4.27 9.54 6.09
C GLY A 46 4.10 10.93 5.49
N VAL A 47 2.93 11.53 5.72
CA VAL A 47 2.61 12.91 5.35
C VAL A 47 2.31 13.70 6.62
N LYS A 48 2.88 14.91 6.76
CA LYS A 48 2.70 15.80 7.92
C LYS A 48 1.29 16.39 7.98
N THR A 49 0.33 15.53 8.26
CA THR A 49 -1.07 15.88 8.53
C THR A 49 -1.39 15.61 9.99
N ASN A 50 -2.53 16.12 10.45
CA ASN A 50 -3.04 15.79 11.78
C ASN A 50 -3.43 14.31 11.95
N TYR A 51 -3.34 13.47 10.90
CA TYR A 51 -3.61 12.04 10.99
C TYR A 51 -2.85 11.37 12.13
N ALA A 52 -1.53 11.56 12.21
CA ALA A 52 -0.70 10.89 13.22
C ALA A 52 -0.82 11.49 14.64
N ASN A 53 -1.49 12.64 14.78
CA ASN A 53 -1.65 13.34 16.05
C ASN A 53 -3.05 13.13 16.64
N THR A 54 -4.09 13.25 15.82
CA THR A 54 -5.48 13.29 16.30
C THR A 54 -6.29 12.06 15.88
N SER A 55 -5.99 11.51 14.70
CA SER A 55 -6.82 10.46 14.07
C SER A 55 -6.31 9.06 14.35
N LEU A 56 -4.99 8.87 14.41
CA LEU A 56 -4.38 7.59 14.73
C LEU A 56 -4.61 7.28 16.21
N LYS A 57 -5.49 6.31 16.48
CA LYS A 57 -5.73 5.79 17.83
C LYS A 57 -4.98 4.48 17.99
N THR A 58 -3.88 4.51 18.74
CA THR A 58 -3.19 3.29 19.14
C THR A 58 -3.97 2.62 20.28
N ARG A 59 -4.50 1.41 20.04
CA ARG A 59 -5.09 0.57 21.10
C ARG A 59 -3.98 -0.17 21.85
N ALA A 60 -3.08 0.59 22.48
CA ALA A 60 -1.96 0.03 23.23
C ALA A 60 -2.41 -0.54 24.59
N GLN A 61 -3.47 0.02 25.17
CA GLN A 61 -4.04 -0.43 26.45
C GLN A 61 -4.90 -1.69 26.26
N GLY A 62 -4.83 -2.63 27.21
CA GLY A 62 -5.62 -3.87 27.20
C GLY A 62 -5.10 -4.94 26.23
N ARG A 63 -3.88 -4.80 25.71
CA ARG A 63 -3.24 -5.83 24.88
C ARG A 63 -2.89 -7.07 25.71
N HIS A 64 -3.02 -8.24 25.11
CA HIS A 64 -2.69 -9.51 25.74
C HIS A 64 -1.21 -9.56 26.18
N PRO A 65 -0.87 -10.07 27.38
CA PRO A 65 0.50 -10.05 27.92
C PRO A 65 1.56 -10.71 27.03
N ALA A 66 1.18 -11.71 26.23
CA ALA A 66 2.07 -12.35 25.25
C ALA A 66 2.68 -11.36 24.22
N TYR A 67 2.08 -10.18 24.03
CA TYR A 67 2.58 -9.15 23.15
C TYR A 67 3.22 -7.97 23.90
N ALA A 68 3.55 -8.10 25.19
CA ALA A 68 4.07 -6.99 26.00
C ALA A 68 5.56 -6.70 25.79
N ASP A 69 6.35 -7.67 25.31
CA ASP A 69 7.80 -7.53 25.17
C ASP A 69 8.17 -6.38 24.19
N PRO A 70 8.95 -5.37 24.62
CA PRO A 70 9.34 -4.25 23.77
C PRO A 70 10.07 -4.62 22.47
N SER A 71 10.77 -5.76 22.45
CA SER A 71 11.48 -6.28 21.28
C SER A 71 10.55 -6.87 20.21
N HIS A 72 9.29 -7.15 20.55
CA HIS A 72 8.34 -7.67 19.57
C HIS A 72 8.04 -6.63 18.48
N PRO A 73 7.80 -7.07 17.22
CA PRO A 73 7.68 -6.17 16.07
C PRO A 73 6.66 -5.04 16.25
N THR A 74 5.50 -5.32 16.85
CA THR A 74 4.48 -4.31 17.15
C THR A 74 4.97 -3.23 18.11
N ASN A 75 5.72 -3.60 19.15
CA ASN A 75 6.18 -2.64 20.16
C ASN A 75 7.37 -1.82 19.66
N THR A 76 8.24 -2.43 18.84
CA THR A 76 9.28 -1.69 18.13
C THR A 76 8.68 -0.62 17.21
N LEU A 77 7.65 -0.96 16.43
CA LEU A 77 6.99 0.02 15.56
C LEU A 77 6.26 1.11 16.37
N LEU A 78 5.55 0.74 17.44
CA LEU A 78 4.90 1.73 18.31
C LEU A 78 5.90 2.70 18.94
N GLY A 79 7.05 2.20 19.40
CA GLY A 79 8.13 3.03 19.95
C GLY A 79 8.79 3.93 18.90
N TYR A 80 8.86 3.49 17.64
CA TYR A 80 9.26 4.33 16.52
C TYR A 80 8.22 5.44 16.27
N MET A 81 6.94 5.09 16.18
CA MET A 81 5.87 6.04 15.88
C MET A 81 5.58 7.04 16.99
N SER A 82 5.95 6.75 18.24
CA SER A 82 5.74 7.64 19.39
C SER A 82 6.74 8.80 19.45
N LYS A 83 7.84 8.75 18.70
CA LYS A 83 8.85 9.82 18.66
C LYS A 83 8.48 10.80 17.55
N GLU A 84 8.23 12.06 17.90
CA GLU A 84 7.93 13.11 16.92
C GLU A 84 9.07 13.36 15.94
N GLU A 85 10.32 13.20 16.39
CA GLU A 85 11.52 13.32 15.55
C GLU A 85 11.48 12.38 14.33
N ASN A 86 10.91 11.18 14.48
CA ASN A 86 10.76 10.22 13.39
C ASN A 86 9.73 10.65 12.32
N ARG A 87 9.00 11.73 12.57
CA ARG A 87 8.05 12.36 11.64
C ARG A 87 8.63 13.60 10.97
N SER A 88 9.85 14.02 11.34
CA SER A 88 10.50 15.21 10.77
C SER A 88 10.76 15.07 9.26
N SER A 89 11.06 13.84 8.81
CA SER A 89 11.31 13.49 7.41
C SER A 89 10.06 13.20 6.59
N TRP A 90 8.87 13.30 7.18
CA TRP A 90 7.62 13.08 6.46
C TRP A 90 7.38 14.16 5.40
N THR A 91 6.66 13.79 4.36
CA THR A 91 6.38 14.69 3.23
C THR A 91 5.36 15.77 3.64
N GLU A 92 5.56 17.00 3.16
CA GLU A 92 4.57 18.07 3.33
C GLU A 92 3.30 17.78 2.50
N PRO A 93 2.08 18.04 3.03
CA PRO A 93 0.84 17.81 2.29
C PRO A 93 0.79 18.52 0.92
N ASP A 94 1.32 19.74 0.85
CA ASP A 94 1.34 20.54 -0.39
C ASP A 94 2.16 19.87 -1.50
N ALA A 95 3.22 19.14 -1.14
CA ALA A 95 4.01 18.39 -2.11
C ALA A 95 3.22 17.21 -2.70
N ILE A 96 2.40 16.55 -1.89
CA ILE A 96 1.48 15.49 -2.35
C ILE A 96 0.44 16.08 -3.29
N ALA A 97 -0.18 17.20 -2.91
CA ALA A 97 -1.17 17.89 -3.75
C ALA A 97 -0.58 18.35 -5.08
N ALA A 98 0.62 18.93 -5.07
CA ALA A 98 1.33 19.33 -6.29
C ALA A 98 1.66 18.14 -7.19
N ALA A 99 2.05 16.99 -6.63
CA ALA A 99 2.30 15.77 -7.38
C ALA A 99 1.01 15.21 -8.02
N MET A 100 -0.10 15.23 -7.30
CA MET A 100 -1.43 14.86 -7.83
C MET A 100 -1.85 15.79 -8.97
N TYR A 101 -1.71 17.10 -8.79
CA TYR A 101 -1.99 18.08 -9.85
C TYR A 101 -1.13 17.83 -11.09
N ARG A 102 0.18 17.61 -10.92
CA ARG A 102 1.10 17.27 -12.02
C ARG A 102 0.74 15.95 -12.70
N LEU A 103 0.22 14.96 -11.97
CA LEU A 103 -0.26 13.72 -12.56
C LEU A 103 -1.43 13.98 -13.50
N VAL A 104 -2.46 14.70 -13.05
CA VAL A 104 -3.69 14.88 -13.83
C VAL A 104 -3.55 15.91 -14.95
N SER A 105 -2.72 16.95 -14.77
CA SER A 105 -2.57 18.05 -15.73
C SER A 105 -1.66 17.74 -16.92
N ARG A 106 -0.90 16.64 -16.90
CA ARG A 106 0.04 16.31 -17.98
C ARG A 106 -0.63 15.85 -19.28
N GLY A 107 -1.91 15.49 -19.25
CA GLY A 107 -2.64 14.98 -20.42
C GLY A 107 -2.11 13.64 -20.97
N GLN A 108 -1.54 12.79 -20.10
CA GLN A 108 -1.01 11.47 -20.44
C GLN A 108 -1.69 10.39 -19.60
N TRP A 109 -1.35 9.13 -19.87
CA TRP A 109 -1.81 7.97 -19.10
C TRP A 109 -1.63 8.16 -17.59
N ILE A 110 -2.65 7.76 -16.84
CA ILE A 110 -2.69 7.78 -15.38
C ILE A 110 -2.62 6.31 -14.89
N PRO A 111 -1.64 5.97 -14.03
CA PRO A 111 -1.52 4.61 -13.50
C PRO A 111 -2.60 4.32 -12.45
N ILE A 112 -2.97 3.05 -12.29
CA ILE A 112 -3.87 2.61 -11.21
C ILE A 112 -3.26 2.84 -9.82
N ARG A 113 -1.93 2.73 -9.69
CA ARG A 113 -1.20 2.92 -8.42
C ARG A 113 -0.06 3.90 -8.63
N LEU A 114 0.03 4.95 -7.81
CA LEU A 114 1.13 5.91 -7.83
C LEU A 114 1.74 6.11 -6.44
N PRO A 115 2.87 5.44 -6.14
CA PRO A 115 3.64 5.72 -4.94
C PRO A 115 4.17 7.16 -4.95
N LEU A 116 3.96 7.89 -3.85
CA LEU A 116 4.51 9.24 -3.66
C LEU A 116 5.42 9.28 -2.43
N GLY A 117 6.70 9.59 -2.66
CA GLY A 117 7.75 9.55 -1.65
C GLY A 117 8.77 8.46 -1.92
N ALA A 118 10.04 8.72 -1.62
CA ALA A 118 11.14 7.80 -1.87
C ALA A 118 11.00 6.49 -1.06
N ASP A 119 10.47 6.60 0.16
CA ASP A 119 10.16 5.48 1.03
C ASP A 119 8.96 4.67 0.53
N ALA A 120 7.87 5.32 0.10
CA ALA A 120 6.74 4.64 -0.54
C ALA A 120 7.19 3.84 -1.76
N TYR A 121 7.92 4.47 -2.67
CA TYR A 121 8.45 3.83 -3.87
C TYR A 121 9.40 2.67 -3.51
N GLY A 122 10.41 2.93 -2.69
CA GLY A 122 11.43 1.94 -2.34
C GLY A 122 10.85 0.72 -1.63
N MET A 123 9.97 0.92 -0.65
CA MET A 123 9.35 -0.19 0.08
C MET A 123 8.44 -1.05 -0.80
N ILE A 124 7.69 -0.45 -1.72
CA ILE A 124 6.85 -1.19 -2.66
C ILE A 124 7.72 -1.99 -3.65
N CYS A 125 8.79 -1.39 -4.18
CA CYS A 125 9.74 -2.11 -5.04
C CYS A 125 10.38 -3.30 -4.32
N MET A 126 10.81 -3.12 -3.07
CA MET A 126 11.36 -4.21 -2.26
C MET A 126 10.33 -5.32 -2.02
N ALA A 127 9.07 -4.96 -1.74
CA ALA A 127 8.01 -5.93 -1.53
C ALA A 127 7.67 -6.71 -2.82
N LEU A 128 7.60 -6.03 -3.96
CA LEU A 128 7.40 -6.66 -5.26
C LEU A 128 8.49 -7.68 -5.57
N GLU A 129 9.76 -7.32 -5.33
CA GLU A 129 10.88 -8.23 -5.56
C GLU A 129 10.82 -9.44 -4.62
N SER A 130 10.49 -9.22 -3.34
CA SER A 130 10.32 -10.32 -2.38
C SER A 130 9.18 -11.25 -2.78
N ILE A 131 8.02 -10.70 -3.16
CA ILE A 131 6.84 -11.49 -3.59
C ILE A 131 7.21 -12.29 -4.84
N LYS A 132 7.88 -11.67 -5.81
CA LYS A 132 8.32 -12.36 -7.02
C LYS A 132 9.26 -13.51 -6.68
N LYS A 133 10.23 -13.29 -5.79
CA LYS A 133 11.16 -14.32 -5.35
C LYS A 133 10.42 -15.51 -4.72
N ASP A 134 9.43 -15.25 -3.86
CA ASP A 134 8.62 -16.31 -3.25
C ASP A 134 7.80 -17.07 -4.31
N MET A 135 7.21 -16.37 -5.29
CA MET A 135 6.49 -17.00 -6.40
C MET A 135 7.40 -17.88 -7.27
N ASP A 136 8.63 -17.44 -7.52
CA ASP A 136 9.61 -18.21 -8.29
C ASP A 136 10.08 -19.46 -7.53
N GLU A 137 10.31 -19.34 -6.21
CA GLU A 137 10.71 -20.46 -5.33
C GLU A 137 9.64 -21.56 -5.29
N PHE A 138 8.36 -21.18 -5.16
CA PHE A 138 7.24 -22.12 -5.06
C PHE A 138 6.51 -22.33 -6.39
N ARG A 139 7.22 -22.18 -7.51
CA ARG A 139 6.66 -22.29 -8.85
C ARG A 139 6.13 -23.69 -9.14
N ASP A 140 6.83 -24.73 -8.68
CA ASP A 140 6.43 -26.13 -8.86
C ASP A 140 5.10 -26.45 -8.16
N ILE A 141 4.93 -25.98 -6.91
CA ILE A 141 3.66 -26.11 -6.17
C ILE A 141 2.55 -25.34 -6.87
N SER A 142 2.82 -24.08 -7.25
CA SER A 142 1.81 -23.19 -7.84
C SER A 142 1.33 -23.68 -9.21
N LEU A 143 2.24 -24.18 -10.04
CA LEU A 143 1.92 -24.73 -11.37
C LEU A 143 1.54 -26.22 -11.35
N GLY A 144 1.69 -26.89 -10.20
CA GLY A 144 1.25 -28.27 -9.99
C GLY A 144 -0.27 -28.43 -9.87
N VAL A 145 -1.02 -27.32 -9.84
CA VAL A 145 -2.48 -27.29 -9.81
C VAL A 145 -3.05 -26.49 -11.00
N GLY A 146 -4.15 -26.97 -11.58
CA GLY A 146 -4.79 -26.34 -12.74
C GLY A 146 -4.10 -26.65 -14.07
N GLU A 147 -4.72 -26.21 -15.17
CA GLU A 147 -4.17 -26.41 -16.51
C GLU A 147 -3.67 -25.09 -17.09
N ALA A 148 -2.45 -25.10 -17.67
CA ALA A 148 -1.85 -23.90 -18.26
C ALA A 148 -2.74 -23.24 -19.33
N LYS A 149 -3.54 -24.03 -20.06
CA LYS A 149 -4.49 -23.54 -21.07
C LYS A 149 -5.55 -22.56 -20.52
N HIS A 150 -5.81 -22.59 -19.20
CA HIS A 150 -6.75 -21.65 -18.60
C HIS A 150 -6.20 -20.22 -18.65
N LEU A 151 -4.89 -20.04 -18.51
CA LEU A 151 -4.25 -18.72 -18.65
C LEU A 151 -4.53 -18.13 -20.04
N ASP A 152 -4.40 -18.94 -21.08
CA ASP A 152 -4.70 -18.51 -22.46
C ASP A 152 -6.18 -18.12 -22.62
N SER A 153 -7.09 -18.81 -21.92
CA SER A 153 -8.54 -18.55 -22.00
C SER A 153 -8.97 -17.24 -21.32
N ILE A 154 -8.17 -16.70 -20.40
CA ILE A 154 -8.49 -15.50 -19.62
C ILE A 154 -7.66 -14.28 -20.03
N GLY A 155 -6.94 -14.33 -21.16
CA GLY A 155 -6.12 -13.21 -21.63
C GLY A 155 -6.88 -11.93 -22.01
N PHE A 156 -8.22 -11.95 -21.91
CA PHE A 156 -9.07 -10.77 -22.08
C PHE A 156 -9.28 -9.97 -20.79
N LEU A 157 -8.93 -10.53 -19.62
CA LEU A 157 -8.92 -9.84 -18.33
C LEU A 157 -7.74 -8.85 -18.24
#